data_AF-R7LGK3-F1
#
_entry.id   AF-R7LGK3-F1
#
_cell.length_a   1.000
_cell.length_b   1.000
_cell.length_c   1.000
_cell.angle_alpha   90.00
_cell.angle_beta   90.00
_cell.angle_gamma   90.00
#
_symmetry.space_group_name_H-M   'P 1'
#
loop_
_entity.id
_entity.type
_entity.pdbx_description
1 polymer ?
#
loop_
_entity_poly.entity_id
_entity_poly.type
_entity_poly.pdbx_seq_one_letter_code
_entity_poly.pdbx_strand_id
1 'polypeptide(L)'
;MPRLAQFSPEALNTLAASYVYTADYERAIELLQKVDLPEARYNLGLLKAQQRKLHEAYELLKPFGDLNSAITALSVNRNEEAKQILGALDDSSPVAEYARSLTHARLKENAAFYQHLGKACTETSLRKRAASEPDFYPYRDEAAFRSILNEKKEDAQ
;
A
#
# COMPACT_ATOMS: atom_id res chain seq x y z
N MET A 1 -13.10 37.92 -0.85
CA MET A 1 -13.31 36.47 -1.09
C MET A 1 -11.95 35.80 -1.21
N PRO A 2 -11.64 34.74 -0.46
CA PRO A 2 -10.37 34.03 -0.64
C PRO A 2 -10.33 33.47 -2.07
N ARG A 3 -9.23 33.72 -2.78
CA ARG A 3 -9.02 33.45 -4.22
C ARG A 3 -9.29 31.98 -4.62
N LEU A 4 -9.31 31.07 -3.64
CA LEU A 4 -9.55 29.63 -3.79
C LEU A 4 -11.02 29.25 -4.05
N ALA A 5 -11.99 30.08 -3.63
CA ALA A 5 -13.42 29.79 -3.78
C ALA A 5 -13.94 29.91 -5.23
N GLN A 6 -13.09 30.32 -6.17
CA GLN A 6 -13.42 30.47 -7.59
C GLN A 6 -13.00 29.26 -8.44
N PHE A 7 -12.26 28.31 -7.87
CA PHE A 7 -11.80 27.13 -8.60
C PHE A 7 -12.81 25.98 -8.50
N SER A 8 -12.93 25.22 -9.59
CA SER A 8 -13.71 23.99 -9.58
C SER A 8 -13.06 22.92 -8.69
N PRO A 9 -13.82 21.93 -8.21
CA PRO A 9 -13.31 20.74 -7.54
C PRO A 9 -12.09 20.09 -8.21
N GLU A 10 -12.10 19.95 -9.54
CA GLU A 10 -11.03 19.33 -10.34
C GLU A 10 -9.77 20.21 -10.37
N ALA A 11 -9.96 21.53 -10.48
CA ALA A 11 -8.86 22.50 -10.41
C ALA A 11 -8.20 22.50 -9.02
N LEU A 12 -8.98 22.34 -7.95
CA LEU A 12 -8.46 22.20 -6.59
C LEU A 12 -7.69 20.88 -6.39
N ASN A 13 -8.18 19.75 -6.91
CA ASN A 13 -7.47 18.47 -6.90
C ASN A 13 -6.12 18.55 -7.66
N THR A 14 -6.12 19.20 -8.83
CA THR A 14 -4.90 19.41 -9.64
C THR A 14 -3.90 20.30 -8.92
N LEU A 15 -4.36 21.38 -8.30
CA LEU A 15 -3.52 22.27 -7.49
C LEU A 15 -2.94 21.53 -6.28
N ALA A 16 -3.72 20.67 -5.61
CA ALA A 16 -3.23 19.84 -4.52
C ALA A 16 -2.07 18.94 -4.96
N ALA A 17 -2.15 18.32 -6.15
CA ALA A 17 -1.07 17.51 -6.70
C ALA A 17 0.24 18.31 -6.86
N SER A 18 0.16 19.59 -7.24
CA SER A 18 1.35 20.46 -7.33
C SER A 18 1.98 20.77 -5.97
N TYR A 19 1.16 20.87 -4.92
CA TYR A 19 1.66 21.03 -3.54
C TYR A 19 2.32 19.74 -3.02
N VAL A 20 1.79 18.57 -3.37
CA VAL A 20 2.46 17.29 -3.09
C VAL A 20 3.83 17.22 -3.75
N TYR A 21 3.94 17.63 -5.01
CA TYR A 21 5.21 17.65 -5.75
C TYR A 21 6.26 18.57 -5.10
N THR A 22 5.81 19.69 -4.50
CA THR A 22 6.68 20.65 -3.81
C THR A 22 6.85 20.35 -2.31
N ALA A 23 6.41 19.17 -1.85
CA ALA A 23 6.43 18.73 -0.46
C ALA A 23 5.64 19.62 0.53
N ASP A 24 4.72 20.45 0.03
CA ASP A 24 3.81 21.26 0.83
C ASP A 24 2.53 20.47 1.16
N TYR A 25 2.70 19.45 2.01
CA TYR A 25 1.62 18.50 2.32
C TYR A 25 0.45 19.12 3.08
N GLU A 26 0.70 20.17 3.88
CA GLU A 26 -0.35 20.87 4.63
C GLU A 26 -1.32 21.55 3.68
N ARG A 27 -0.83 22.31 2.70
CA ARG A 27 -1.68 22.95 1.70
C ARG A 27 -2.37 21.93 0.80
N ALA A 28 -1.68 20.86 0.41
CA ALA A 28 -2.31 19.78 -0.37
C ALA A 28 -3.53 19.20 0.38
N ILE A 29 -3.37 18.89 1.67
CA ILE A 29 -4.45 18.35 2.51
C ILE A 29 -5.60 19.35 2.64
N GLU A 30 -5.30 20.63 2.90
CA GLU A 30 -6.34 21.66 3.05
C GLU A 30 -7.22 21.76 1.80
N LEU A 31 -6.63 21.67 0.61
CA LEU A 31 -7.37 21.71 -0.64
C LEU A 31 -8.22 20.45 -0.84
N LEU A 32 -7.63 19.27 -0.61
CA LEU A 32 -8.33 17.98 -0.83
C LEU A 32 -9.51 17.79 0.13
N GLN A 33 -9.43 18.30 1.37
CA GLN A 33 -10.52 18.23 2.35
C GLN A 33 -11.75 19.08 1.97
N LYS A 34 -11.59 20.07 1.07
CA LYS A 34 -12.66 20.97 0.65
C LYS A 34 -13.45 20.45 -0.54
N VAL A 35 -13.08 19.29 -1.08
CA VAL A 35 -13.58 18.77 -2.34
C VAL A 35 -14.18 17.38 -2.14
N ASP A 36 -15.40 17.19 -2.63
CA ASP A 36 -16.08 15.89 -2.63
C ASP A 36 -15.95 15.23 -4.02
N LEU A 37 -14.72 14.81 -4.35
CA LEU A 37 -14.41 14.04 -5.56
C LEU A 37 -13.74 12.71 -5.16
N PRO A 38 -14.04 11.59 -5.85
CA PRO A 38 -13.36 10.32 -5.61
C PRO A 38 -11.83 10.43 -5.68
N GLU A 39 -11.29 11.13 -6.69
CA GLU A 39 -9.85 11.32 -6.87
C GLU A 39 -9.23 12.15 -5.73
N ALA A 40 -9.96 13.17 -5.25
CA ALA A 40 -9.50 13.99 -4.13
C ALA A 40 -9.46 13.19 -2.83
N ARG A 41 -10.49 12.37 -2.59
CA ARG A 41 -10.55 11.43 -1.46
C ARG A 41 -9.39 10.42 -1.51
N TYR A 42 -9.13 9.87 -2.69
CA TYR A 42 -8.05 8.91 -2.91
C TYR A 42 -6.69 9.54 -2.60
N ASN A 43 -6.40 10.70 -3.18
CA ASN A 43 -5.15 11.43 -2.97
C ASN A 43 -4.97 11.83 -1.50
N LEU A 44 -6.04 12.26 -0.83
CA LEU A 44 -6.01 12.55 0.61
C LEU A 44 -5.69 11.30 1.41
N GLY A 45 -6.26 10.15 1.06
CA GLY A 45 -5.97 8.87 1.68
C GLY A 45 -4.49 8.49 1.62
N LEU A 46 -3.87 8.66 0.44
CA LEU A 46 -2.43 8.42 0.25
C LEU A 46 -1.57 9.35 1.12
N LEU A 47 -1.91 10.65 1.19
CA LEU A 47 -1.19 11.61 2.02
C LEU A 47 -1.32 11.28 3.51
N LYS A 48 -2.50 10.86 3.97
CA LYS A 48 -2.71 10.41 5.35
C LYS A 48 -1.88 9.16 5.66
N ALA A 49 -1.77 8.21 4.71
CA ALA A 49 -0.92 7.05 4.87
C ALA A 49 0.56 7.44 5.02
N GLN A 50 1.05 8.36 4.18
CA GLN A 50 2.42 8.88 4.27
C GLN A 50 2.69 9.59 5.60
N GLN A 51 1.71 10.30 6.15
CA GLN A 51 1.76 10.93 7.48
C GLN A 51 1.59 9.95 8.65
N ARG A 52 1.55 8.63 8.40
CA ARG A 52 1.26 7.59 9.41
C ARG A 52 -0.10 7.75 10.11
N LYS A 53 -1.04 8.49 9.52
CA LYS A 53 -2.45 8.59 9.98
C LYS A 53 -3.24 7.41 9.43
N LEU A 54 -2.87 6.21 9.87
CA LEU A 54 -3.26 4.94 9.24
C LEU A 54 -4.77 4.71 9.25
N HIS A 55 -5.46 5.08 10.33
CA HIS A 55 -6.91 4.91 10.42
C HIS A 55 -7.66 5.86 9.48
N GLU A 56 -7.25 7.14 9.41
CA GLU A 56 -7.83 8.10 8.45
C GLU A 56 -7.59 7.64 7.00
N ALA A 57 -6.37 7.17 6.70
CA ALA A 57 -6.03 6.66 5.37
C ALA A 57 -6.90 5.47 4.98
N TYR A 58 -7.08 4.52 5.90
CA TYR A 58 -7.96 3.36 5.69
C TYR A 58 -9.41 3.79 5.40
N GLU A 59 -9.99 4.69 6.21
CA GLU A 59 -11.36 5.15 6.00
C GLU A 59 -11.55 5.87 4.66
N LEU A 60 -10.53 6.60 4.20
CA LEU A 60 -10.55 7.28 2.91
C LEU A 60 -10.42 6.30 1.75
N LEU A 61 -9.55 5.29 1.85
CA LEU A 61 -9.19 4.39 0.75
C LEU A 61 -10.07 3.13 0.66
N LYS A 62 -10.64 2.64 1.76
CA LYS A 62 -11.43 1.38 1.74
C LYS A 62 -12.50 1.26 0.63
N PRO A 63 -13.21 2.32 0.18
CA PRO A 63 -14.24 2.15 -0.85
C PRO A 63 -13.71 1.83 -2.24
N PHE A 64 -12.42 2.06 -2.51
CA PHE A 64 -11.84 1.84 -3.84
C PHE A 64 -11.52 0.36 -4.10
N GLY A 65 -11.35 -0.43 -3.04
CA GLY A 65 -11.15 -1.88 -3.16
C GLY A 65 -9.91 -2.27 -3.96
N ASP A 66 -8.91 -1.40 -4.02
CA ASP A 66 -7.67 -1.59 -4.77
C ASP A 66 -6.51 -2.06 -3.85
N LEU A 67 -5.31 -2.17 -4.42
CA LEU A 67 -4.12 -2.57 -3.65
C LEU A 67 -3.82 -1.62 -2.48
N ASN A 68 -4.00 -0.31 -2.65
CA ASN A 68 -3.80 0.66 -1.57
C ASN A 68 -4.85 0.53 -0.47
N SER A 69 -6.09 0.17 -0.83
CA SER A 69 -7.15 -0.18 0.10
C SER A 69 -6.75 -1.39 0.97
N ALA A 70 -6.21 -2.44 0.35
CA ALA A 70 -5.70 -3.60 1.10
C ALA A 70 -4.50 -3.27 1.99
N ILE A 71 -3.53 -2.50 1.51
CA ILE A 71 -2.34 -2.11 2.29
C ILE A 71 -2.73 -1.25 3.50
N THR A 72 -3.68 -0.34 3.34
CA THR A 72 -4.17 0.46 4.47
C THR A 72 -5.01 -0.36 5.44
N ALA A 73 -5.79 -1.34 4.98
CA ALA A 73 -6.46 -2.32 5.83
C ALA A 73 -5.45 -3.12 6.68
N LEU A 74 -4.36 -3.63 6.08
CA LEU A 74 -3.26 -4.28 6.82
C LEU A 74 -2.62 -3.33 7.84
N SER A 75 -2.45 -2.06 7.48
CA SER A 75 -1.84 -1.06 8.36
C SER A 75 -2.67 -0.79 9.63
N VAL A 76 -3.95 -1.14 9.63
CA VAL A 76 -4.85 -1.07 10.81
C VAL A 76 -5.27 -2.45 11.32
N ASN A 77 -4.51 -3.50 11.00
CA ASN A 77 -4.73 -4.89 11.43
C ASN A 77 -6.07 -5.53 10.96
N ARG A 78 -6.69 -5.01 9.90
CA ARG A 78 -7.86 -5.60 9.25
C ARG A 78 -7.44 -6.71 8.28
N ASN A 79 -6.77 -7.74 8.81
CA ASN A 79 -6.10 -8.75 7.98
C ASN A 79 -7.06 -9.58 7.10
N GLU A 80 -8.24 -9.96 7.63
CA GLU A 80 -9.26 -10.69 6.86
C GLU A 80 -9.84 -9.84 5.72
N GLU A 81 -10.09 -8.56 5.98
CA GLU A 81 -10.57 -7.63 4.96
C GLU A 81 -9.52 -7.41 3.87
N ALA A 82 -8.25 -7.24 4.26
CA ALA A 82 -7.15 -7.16 3.31
C ALA A 82 -7.06 -8.42 2.44
N LYS A 83 -7.24 -9.61 3.03
CA LYS A 83 -7.28 -10.88 2.29
C LYS A 83 -8.42 -10.91 1.27
N GLN A 84 -9.61 -10.46 1.67
CA GLN A 84 -10.78 -10.38 0.78
C GLN A 84 -10.53 -9.44 -0.40
N ILE A 85 -10.03 -8.23 -0.13
CA ILE A 85 -9.70 -7.24 -1.17
C ILE A 85 -8.65 -7.83 -2.12
N LEU A 86 -7.51 -8.30 -1.60
CA LEU A 86 -6.41 -8.86 -2.41
C LEU A 86 -6.81 -10.09 -3.22
N GLY A 87 -7.75 -10.90 -2.71
CA GLY A 87 -8.27 -12.08 -3.42
C GLY A 87 -9.17 -11.73 -4.60
N ALA A 88 -9.78 -10.54 -4.61
CA ALA A 88 -10.63 -10.06 -5.69
C ALA A 88 -9.85 -9.29 -6.78
N LEU A 89 -8.59 -8.92 -6.51
CA LEU A 89 -7.76 -8.17 -7.46
C LEU A 89 -7.16 -9.05 -8.55
N ASP A 90 -7.33 -8.65 -9.80
CA ASP A 90 -6.56 -9.14 -10.96
C ASP A 90 -5.22 -8.38 -11.07
N ASP A 91 -4.45 -8.39 -9.98
CA ASP A 91 -3.12 -7.79 -9.90
C ASP A 91 -2.16 -8.85 -9.34
N SER A 92 -1.18 -9.26 -10.15
CA SER A 92 -0.13 -10.22 -9.80
C SER A 92 1.26 -9.59 -9.75
N SER A 93 1.32 -8.25 -9.67
CA SER A 93 2.58 -7.53 -9.49
C SER A 93 3.32 -7.98 -8.23
N PRO A 94 4.67 -7.89 -8.19
CA PRO A 94 5.43 -8.26 -7.00
C PRO A 94 4.96 -7.56 -5.72
N VAL A 95 4.49 -6.32 -5.79
CA VAL A 95 3.95 -5.56 -4.65
C VAL A 95 2.63 -6.15 -4.16
N ALA A 96 1.70 -6.49 -5.07
CA ALA A 96 0.45 -7.16 -4.70
C ALA A 96 0.71 -8.53 -4.07
N GLU A 97 1.65 -9.30 -4.63
CA GLU A 97 2.09 -10.57 -4.07
C GLU A 97 2.75 -10.40 -2.70
N TYR A 98 3.51 -9.32 -2.48
CA TYR A 98 4.08 -9.02 -1.17
C TYR A 98 2.97 -8.74 -0.14
N ALA A 99 1.97 -7.94 -0.50
CA ALA A 99 0.82 -7.67 0.36
C ALA A 99 0.05 -8.96 0.70
N ARG A 100 -0.14 -9.87 -0.28
CA ARG A 100 -0.72 -11.20 -0.03
C ARG A 100 0.13 -12.02 0.94
N SER A 101 1.44 -12.07 0.75
CA SER A 101 2.34 -12.79 1.66
C SER A 101 2.27 -12.25 3.09
N LEU A 102 2.27 -10.92 3.27
CA LEU A 102 2.12 -10.27 4.58
C LEU A 102 0.79 -10.63 5.25
N THR A 103 -0.28 -10.64 4.46
CA THR A 103 -1.62 -11.02 4.93
C THR A 103 -1.64 -12.46 5.42
N HIS A 104 -1.13 -13.40 4.63
CA HIS A 104 -1.10 -14.82 4.99
C HIS A 104 -0.17 -15.12 6.18
N ALA A 105 0.95 -14.41 6.32
CA ALA A 105 1.81 -14.51 7.49
C ALA A 105 1.06 -14.15 8.78
N ARG A 106 0.32 -13.02 8.77
CA ARG A 106 -0.47 -12.58 9.93
C ARG A 106 -1.65 -13.50 10.26
N LEU A 107 -2.19 -14.17 9.25
CA LEU A 107 -3.25 -15.17 9.40
C LEU A 107 -2.71 -16.59 9.67
N LYS A 108 -1.39 -16.78 9.72
CA LYS A 108 -0.70 -18.07 9.92
C LYS A 108 -1.01 -19.11 8.84
N GLU A 109 -1.21 -18.66 7.61
CA GLU A 109 -1.52 -19.49 6.44
C GLU A 109 -0.23 -19.81 5.66
N ASN A 110 0.62 -20.64 6.26
CA ASN A 110 2.03 -20.81 5.83
C ASN A 110 2.22 -21.22 4.36
N ALA A 111 1.37 -22.10 3.83
CA ALA A 111 1.49 -22.53 2.43
C ALA A 111 1.26 -21.37 1.45
N ALA A 112 0.21 -20.57 1.67
CA ALA A 112 -0.10 -19.40 0.85
C ALA A 112 0.95 -18.29 1.06
N PHE A 113 1.42 -18.10 2.30
CA PHE A 113 2.52 -17.18 2.60
C PHE A 113 3.74 -17.44 1.71
N TYR A 114 4.25 -18.68 1.67
CA TYR A 114 5.43 -19.02 0.87
C TYR A 114 5.20 -18.88 -0.63
N GLN A 115 4.02 -19.28 -1.12
CA GLN A 115 3.65 -19.13 -2.52
C GLN A 115 3.72 -17.66 -2.98
N HIS A 116 3.13 -16.76 -2.19
CA HIS A 116 3.09 -15.34 -2.52
C HIS A 116 4.44 -14.65 -2.29
N LEU A 117 5.17 -15.00 -1.23
CA LEU A 117 6.49 -14.45 -0.95
C LEU A 117 7.48 -14.75 -2.07
N GLY A 118 7.46 -15.97 -2.63
CA GLY A 118 8.34 -16.35 -3.74
C GLY A 118 8.11 -15.51 -4.99
N LYS A 119 6.85 -15.19 -5.31
CA LYS A 119 6.51 -14.30 -6.43
C LYS A 119 6.92 -12.85 -6.16
N ALA A 120 6.67 -12.35 -4.95
CA ALA A 120 7.07 -11.00 -4.54
C ALA A 120 8.59 -10.80 -4.59
N CYS A 121 9.34 -11.78 -4.11
CA CYS A 121 10.81 -11.73 -4.06
C CYS A 121 11.47 -11.90 -5.43
N THR A 122 10.72 -11.99 -6.53
CA THR A 122 11.30 -11.79 -7.87
C THR A 122 11.91 -10.39 -8.00
N GLU A 123 11.35 -9.39 -7.30
CA GLU A 123 11.90 -8.06 -7.19
C GLU A 123 12.93 -7.98 -6.04
N THR A 124 14.15 -7.54 -6.38
CA THR A 124 15.27 -7.45 -5.43
C THR A 124 14.97 -6.50 -4.25
N SER A 125 14.22 -5.42 -4.49
CA SER A 125 13.83 -4.46 -3.44
C SER A 125 12.95 -5.13 -2.37
N LEU A 126 11.95 -5.91 -2.80
CA LEU A 126 11.01 -6.61 -1.94
C LEU A 126 11.67 -7.80 -1.24
N ARG A 127 12.60 -8.49 -1.91
CA ARG A 127 13.44 -9.53 -1.28
C ARG A 127 14.26 -8.96 -0.12
N LYS A 128 14.90 -7.80 -0.32
CA LYS A 128 15.63 -7.09 0.75
C LYS A 128 14.70 -6.67 1.89
N ARG A 129 13.51 -6.18 1.56
CA ARG A 129 12.49 -5.80 2.56
C ARG A 129 12.04 -7.00 3.40
N ALA A 130 11.76 -8.14 2.77
CA ALA A 130 11.32 -9.36 3.43
C ALA A 130 12.31 -9.84 4.50
N ALA A 131 13.62 -9.65 4.28
CA ALA A 131 14.66 -10.05 5.23
C ALA A 131 14.58 -9.33 6.59
N SER A 132 13.94 -8.15 6.64
CA SER A 132 13.79 -7.33 7.85
C SER A 132 12.33 -7.06 8.23
N GLU A 133 11.36 -7.71 7.59
CA GLU A 133 9.94 -7.53 7.88
C GLU A 133 9.56 -8.25 9.18
N PRO A 134 9.09 -7.55 10.24
CA PRO A 134 8.82 -8.17 11.54
C PRO A 134 7.79 -9.30 11.49
N ASP A 135 6.77 -9.16 10.63
CA ASP A 135 5.75 -10.19 10.41
C ASP A 135 6.35 -11.50 9.85
N PHE A 136 7.56 -11.46 9.29
CA PHE A 136 8.26 -12.63 8.74
C PHE A 136 9.30 -13.24 9.68
N TYR A 137 9.56 -12.63 10.84
CA TYR A 137 10.52 -13.16 11.81
C TYR A 137 10.25 -14.60 12.27
N PRO A 138 8.99 -15.06 12.44
CA PRO A 138 8.72 -16.45 12.77
C PRO A 138 9.28 -17.46 11.75
N TYR A 139 9.47 -17.05 10.50
CA TYR A 139 9.84 -17.93 9.38
C TYR A 139 11.35 -17.89 9.06
N ARG A 140 12.12 -16.99 9.67
CA ARG A 140 13.51 -16.69 9.28
C ARG A 140 14.47 -17.88 9.33
N ASP A 141 14.16 -18.85 10.19
CA ASP A 141 14.98 -20.03 10.42
C ASP A 141 14.54 -21.23 9.55
N GLU A 142 13.43 -21.09 8.83
CA GLU A 142 12.93 -22.11 7.92
C GLU A 142 13.73 -22.14 6.62
N ALA A 143 14.06 -23.34 6.16
CA ALA A 143 14.83 -23.56 4.93
C ALA A 143 14.14 -22.95 3.70
N ALA A 144 12.80 -23.05 3.62
CA ALA A 144 12.01 -22.49 2.53
C ALA A 144 12.15 -20.96 2.45
N PHE A 145 12.07 -20.27 3.61
CA PHE A 145 12.23 -18.81 3.66
C PHE A 145 13.63 -18.39 3.25
N ARG A 146 14.67 -19.04 3.79
CA ARG A 146 16.06 -18.77 3.45
C ARG A 146 16.35 -19.03 1.97
N SER A 147 15.73 -20.06 1.38
CA SER A 147 15.86 -20.34 -0.05
C SER A 147 15.32 -19.19 -0.91
N ILE A 148 14.15 -18.63 -0.57
CA ILE A 148 13.55 -17.50 -1.30
C ILE A 148 14.44 -16.25 -1.20
N LEU A 149 15.01 -15.98 -0.02
CA LEU A 149 15.85 -14.79 0.17
C LEU A 149 17.24 -14.90 -0.46
N ASN A 150 17.79 -16.12 -0.54
CA ASN A 150 19.12 -16.38 -1.10
C ASN A 150 19.10 -16.65 -2.61
N GLU A 151 17.92 -16.72 -3.23
CA GLU A 151 17.80 -16.92 -4.67
C GLU A 151 18.47 -15.76 -5.42
N LYS A 152 19.60 -16.03 -6.05
CA LYS A 152 20.25 -15.08 -6.98
C LYS A 152 19.51 -15.19 -8.31
N LYS A 153 18.65 -14.22 -8.59
CA LYS A 153 18.16 -14.01 -9.95
C LYS A 153 19.14 -13.04 -10.61
N GLU A 154 19.88 -13.52 -11.59
CA GLU A 154 20.70 -12.68 -12.46
C GLU A 154 19.78 -11.68 -13.14
N ASP A 155 20.03 -10.39 -12.95
CA ASP A 155 19.34 -9.36 -13.70
C ASP A 155 19.71 -9.56 -15.17
N ALA A 156 18.74 -9.91 -16.02
CA ALA A 156 18.95 -9.99 -17.45
C ALA A 156 19.41 -8.60 -17.94
N GLN A 157 20.62 -8.57 -18.50
CA GLN A 157 21.24 -7.39 -19.11
C GLN A 157 20.41 -6.85 -20.27
#